data_AF-A0A6J8CX32-F1
#
_entry.id   AF-A0A6J8CX32-F1
#
_cell.length_a   1.000
_cell.length_b   1.000
_cell.length_c   1.000
_cell.angle_alpha   90.00
_cell.angle_beta   90.00
_cell.angle_gamma   90.00
#
_symmetry.space_group_name_H-M   'P 1'
#
loop_
_entity.id
_entity.type
_entity.pdbx_description
1 polymer ?
#
loop_
_entity_poly.entity_id
_entity_poly.type
_entity_poly.pdbx_seq_one_letter_code
_entity_poly.pdbx_strand_id
1 'polypeptide(L)'
;MIVEFKPKSRPGVWLKKCKPYFNQDCYLKRKAYRKCKKLHWRLKRAETKKNLIVSSRKYKRTLNKQFREYQKSVIDKFKNLRKSDSKAYWSHLNKCDTKGNKAVNKFAMDVLYDYFKNINALDEDDENYIVLPNNITDYNIELNQDITEDELSKRGFCHSKWLLEIKNTLYECGFNLMWDDQIIAKSDNISKNVKKCLSDRFMLNWSNIVMNSAKCLNYRIYKFDFLF
;
A
#
# COMPACT_ATOMS: atom_id res chain seq x y z
N MET A 1 41.53 40.74 -13.84
CA MET A 1 40.60 40.09 -12.88
C MET A 1 39.18 40.31 -13.37
N ILE A 2 38.53 39.28 -13.88
CA ILE A 2 37.13 39.36 -14.36
C ILE A 2 36.23 39.26 -13.14
N VAL A 3 35.56 40.35 -12.79
CA VAL A 3 34.62 40.43 -11.68
C VAL A 3 33.34 39.70 -12.11
N GLU A 4 33.11 38.51 -11.57
CA GLU A 4 31.87 37.74 -11.78
C GLU A 4 30.66 38.52 -11.23
N PHE A 5 29.87 39.07 -12.14
CA PHE A 5 28.62 39.73 -11.82
C PHE A 5 27.56 38.67 -11.48
N LYS A 6 27.41 38.33 -10.20
CA LYS A 6 26.26 37.53 -9.73
C LYS A 6 24.99 38.37 -9.87
N PRO A 7 24.01 38.00 -10.72
CA PRO A 7 22.80 38.78 -10.84
C PRO A 7 22.02 38.72 -9.52
N LYS A 8 21.82 39.90 -8.91
CA LYS A 8 20.94 40.07 -7.75
C LYS A 8 19.51 39.67 -8.15
N SER A 9 19.03 38.54 -7.65
CA SER A 9 17.66 38.09 -7.83
C SER A 9 16.70 39.07 -7.15
N ARG A 10 15.94 39.85 -7.92
CA ARG A 10 14.80 40.62 -7.39
C ARG A 10 13.73 39.63 -6.88
N PRO A 11 13.26 39.74 -5.64
CA PRO A 11 12.20 38.88 -5.11
C PRO A 11 10.85 39.38 -5.62
N GLY A 12 10.47 38.97 -6.82
CA GLY A 12 9.19 39.32 -7.44
C GLY A 12 8.23 38.13 -7.46
N VAL A 13 7.26 38.12 -6.55
CA VAL A 13 5.93 37.52 -6.71
C VAL A 13 5.89 36.00 -6.97
N TRP A 14 6.28 35.19 -5.99
CA TRP A 14 5.94 33.75 -5.91
C TRP A 14 5.12 33.42 -4.66
N LEU A 15 4.22 34.29 -4.23
CA LEU A 15 3.37 34.06 -3.07
C LEU A 15 2.02 33.43 -3.47
N LYS A 16 2.08 32.14 -3.85
CA LYS A 16 0.92 31.25 -3.75
C LYS A 16 1.46 29.85 -3.48
N LYS A 17 1.50 29.44 -2.20
CA LYS A 17 2.02 28.18 -1.62
C LYS A 17 2.52 27.22 -2.71
N CYS A 18 3.67 27.53 -3.32
CA CYS A 18 4.23 26.66 -4.33
C CYS A 18 4.71 25.44 -3.57
N LYS A 19 4.26 24.27 -4.03
CA LYS A 19 4.68 22.98 -3.51
C LYS A 19 6.18 23.03 -3.17
N PRO A 20 6.62 22.60 -1.98
CA PRO A 20 8.00 22.83 -1.51
C PRO A 20 9.08 22.18 -2.39
N TYR A 21 8.68 21.23 -3.25
CA TYR A 21 9.51 20.58 -4.25
C TYR A 21 9.50 21.26 -5.64
N PHE A 22 8.73 22.34 -5.83
CA PHE A 22 8.59 23.01 -7.12
C PHE A 22 9.59 24.16 -7.22
N ASN A 23 10.74 23.89 -7.83
CA ASN A 23 11.83 24.85 -7.99
C ASN A 23 11.81 25.59 -9.35
N GLN A 24 12.80 26.45 -9.56
CA GLN A 24 12.94 27.22 -10.81
C GLN A 24 13.07 26.32 -12.05
N ASP A 25 13.73 25.17 -11.96
CA ASP A 25 13.82 24.23 -13.08
C ASP A 25 12.44 23.67 -13.44
N CYS A 26 11.64 23.26 -12.44
CA CYS A 26 10.25 22.84 -12.65
C CYS A 26 9.43 23.93 -13.36
N TYR A 27 9.63 25.20 -12.99
CA TYR A 27 8.98 26.32 -13.64
C TYR A 27 9.40 26.48 -15.11
N LEU A 28 10.70 26.46 -15.40
CA LEU A 28 11.23 26.60 -16.76
C LEU A 28 10.72 25.48 -17.68
N LYS A 29 10.74 24.22 -17.21
CA LYS A 29 10.21 23.09 -17.99
C LYS A 29 8.70 23.19 -18.19
N ARG A 30 7.94 23.67 -17.20
CA ARG A 30 6.49 23.91 -17.33
C ARG A 30 6.19 25.02 -18.35
N LYS A 31 6.99 26.09 -18.35
CA LYS A 31 6.88 27.19 -19.33
C LYS A 31 7.15 26.68 -20.75
N ALA A 32 8.19 25.87 -20.94
CA ALA A 32 8.51 25.25 -22.22
C ALA A 32 7.38 24.33 -22.72
N TYR A 33 6.86 23.44 -21.87
CA TYR A 33 5.72 22.57 -22.20
C TYR A 33 4.48 23.39 -22.62
N ARG A 34 4.14 24.45 -21.87
CA ARG A 34 3.00 25.33 -22.20
C ARG A 34 3.20 26.02 -23.55
N LYS A 35 4.42 26.44 -23.89
CA LYS A 35 4.75 27.03 -25.20
C LYS A 35 4.53 26.01 -26.33
N CYS A 36 5.07 24.79 -26.19
CA CYS A 36 4.88 23.71 -27.16
C CYS A 36 3.40 23.31 -27.28
N LYS A 37 2.66 23.29 -26.17
CA LYS A 37 1.21 23.04 -26.18
C LYS A 37 0.52 24.09 -27.04
N LYS A 38 0.63 25.38 -26.71
CA LYS A 38 0.02 26.46 -27.50
C LYS A 38 0.36 26.38 -28.99
N LEU A 39 1.61 26.08 -29.34
CA LEU A 39 2.04 25.93 -30.73
C LEU A 39 1.36 24.75 -31.44
N HIS A 40 1.28 23.58 -30.79
CA HIS A 40 0.61 22.42 -31.35
C HIS A 40 -0.89 22.65 -31.56
N TRP A 41 -1.57 23.29 -30.61
CA TRP A 41 -2.99 23.62 -30.76
C TRP A 41 -3.26 24.57 -31.94
N ARG A 42 -2.30 25.45 -32.28
CA ARG A 42 -2.39 26.35 -33.44
C ARG A 42 -2.12 25.65 -34.77
N LEU A 43 -1.04 24.85 -34.86
CA LEU A 43 -0.55 24.32 -36.14
C LEU A 43 -0.99 22.88 -36.44
N LYS A 44 -1.26 22.06 -35.41
CA LYS A 44 -1.67 20.65 -35.49
C LYS A 44 -0.79 19.73 -36.38
N ARG A 45 0.49 20.09 -36.59
CA ARG A 45 1.45 19.30 -37.39
C ARG A 45 2.10 18.16 -36.60
N ALA A 46 2.53 17.10 -37.29
CA ALA A 46 3.25 15.97 -36.70
C ALA A 46 4.50 16.41 -35.91
N GLU A 47 5.28 17.36 -36.45
CA GLU A 47 6.48 17.87 -35.79
C GLU A 47 6.18 18.62 -34.48
N THR A 48 5.10 19.41 -34.47
CA THR A 48 4.66 20.10 -33.25
C THR A 48 4.16 19.11 -32.18
N LYS A 49 3.56 17.99 -32.60
CA LYS A 49 3.15 16.89 -31.71
C LYS A 49 4.36 16.20 -31.08
N LYS A 50 5.40 15.90 -31.87
CA LYS A 50 6.67 15.34 -31.35
C LYS A 50 7.29 16.24 -30.29
N ASN A 51 7.41 17.54 -30.57
CA ASN A 51 7.95 18.53 -29.64
C ASN A 51 7.11 18.68 -28.35
N LEU A 52 5.78 18.60 -28.47
CA LEU A 52 4.88 18.58 -27.32
C LEU A 52 5.12 17.35 -26.43
N ILE A 53 5.27 16.16 -27.01
CA ILE A 53 5.53 14.92 -26.28
C ILE A 53 6.87 15.00 -25.56
N VAL A 54 7.94 15.43 -26.23
CA VAL A 54 9.28 15.56 -25.65
C VAL A 54 9.28 16.56 -24.50
N SER A 55 8.70 17.74 -24.68
CA SER A 55 8.62 18.76 -23.63
C SER A 55 7.76 18.32 -22.44
N SER A 56 6.67 17.57 -22.67
CA SER A 56 5.85 16.97 -21.62
C SER A 56 6.63 15.95 -20.80
N ARG A 57 7.34 15.02 -21.45
CA ARG A 57 8.20 14.03 -20.79
C ARG A 57 9.29 14.69 -19.96
N LYS A 58 9.98 15.71 -20.51
CA LYS A 58 11.01 16.47 -19.80
C LYS A 58 10.44 17.13 -18.54
N TYR A 59 9.29 17.80 -18.63
CA TYR A 59 8.63 18.41 -17.47
C TYR A 59 8.24 17.39 -16.40
N LYS A 60 7.59 16.28 -16.77
CA LYS A 60 7.20 15.22 -15.82
C LYS A 60 8.41 14.60 -15.13
N ARG A 61 9.50 14.33 -15.88
CA ARG A 61 10.75 13.80 -15.31
C ARG A 61 11.37 14.75 -14.29
N THR A 62 11.49 16.03 -14.62
CA THR A 62 11.99 17.05 -13.69
C THR A 62 11.13 17.13 -12.43
N LEU A 63 9.80 17.15 -12.58
CA LEU A 63 8.88 17.23 -11.46
C LEU A 63 9.02 16.02 -10.52
N ASN A 64 9.08 14.81 -11.08
CA ASN A 64 9.26 13.58 -10.30
C ASN A 64 10.63 13.53 -9.61
N LYS A 65 11.70 13.98 -10.29
CA LYS A 65 13.03 14.08 -9.70
C LYS A 65 13.01 14.99 -8.46
N GLN A 66 12.49 16.20 -8.61
CA GLN A 66 12.42 17.16 -7.51
C GLN A 66 11.52 16.70 -6.37
N PHE A 67 10.41 16.03 -6.69
CA PHE A 67 9.55 15.44 -5.67
C PHE A 67 10.26 14.35 -4.85
N ARG A 68 10.99 13.45 -5.52
CA ARG A 68 11.78 12.40 -4.84
C ARG A 68 12.90 12.97 -3.99
N GLU A 69 13.62 13.98 -4.49
CA GLU A 69 14.67 14.67 -3.75
C GLU A 69 14.10 15.34 -2.49
N TYR A 70 12.95 16.00 -2.62
CA TYR A 70 12.25 16.59 -1.48
C TYR A 70 11.81 15.51 -0.47
N GLN A 71 11.17 14.44 -0.92
CA GLN A 71 10.77 13.33 -0.04
C GLN A 71 11.98 12.75 0.71
N LYS A 72 13.09 12.50 0.00
CA LYS A 72 14.34 12.04 0.61
C LYS A 72 14.83 13.03 1.67
N SER A 73 14.85 14.32 1.37
CA SER A 73 15.27 15.36 2.31
C SER A 73 14.40 15.42 3.57
N VAL A 74 13.09 15.19 3.43
CA VAL A 74 12.15 15.13 4.56
C VAL A 74 12.43 13.89 5.40
N ILE A 75 12.58 12.72 4.78
CA ILE A 75 12.92 11.47 5.46
C ILE A 75 14.24 11.61 6.22
N ASP A 76 15.27 12.18 5.59
CA ASP A 76 16.58 12.35 6.20
C ASP A 76 16.52 13.33 7.38
N LYS A 77 15.75 14.42 7.28
CA LYS A 77 15.45 15.31 8.41
C LYS A 77 14.80 14.55 9.57
N PHE A 78 13.80 13.71 9.31
CA PHE A 78 13.16 12.89 10.34
C PHE A 78 14.10 11.87 10.95
N LYS A 79 14.96 11.21 10.15
CA LYS A 79 15.97 10.27 10.65
C LYS A 79 17.00 10.97 11.55
N ASN A 80 17.41 12.18 11.19
CA ASN A 80 18.34 12.98 11.98
C ASN A 80 17.69 13.46 13.28
N LEU A 81 16.47 14.01 13.21
CA LEU A 81 15.70 14.40 14.40
C LEU A 81 15.52 13.24 15.37
N ARG A 82 15.21 12.05 14.87
CA ARG A 82 15.09 10.84 15.70
C ARG A 82 16.37 10.50 16.46
N LYS A 83 17.55 10.80 15.89
CA LYS A 83 18.85 10.52 16.50
C LYS A 83 19.33 11.63 17.43
N SER A 84 19.06 12.89 17.10
CA SER A 84 19.60 14.04 17.84
C SER A 84 18.67 14.54 18.96
N ASP A 85 17.36 14.64 18.68
CA ASP A 85 16.37 15.19 19.61
C ASP A 85 15.06 14.40 19.51
N SER A 86 14.96 13.38 20.35
CA SER A 86 13.79 12.50 20.44
C SER A 86 12.51 13.28 20.78
N LYS A 87 12.60 14.35 21.59
CA LYS A 87 11.44 15.16 22.00
C LYS A 87 10.90 15.98 20.84
N ALA A 88 11.77 16.61 20.05
CA ALA A 88 11.36 17.33 18.84
C ALA A 88 10.78 16.37 17.77
N TYR A 89 11.33 15.16 17.65
CA TYR A 89 10.81 14.12 16.76
C TYR A 89 9.38 13.71 17.13
N TRP A 90 9.15 13.33 18.39
CA TRP A 90 7.80 12.97 18.87
C TRP A 90 6.82 14.15 18.81
N SER A 91 7.28 15.38 19.06
CA SER A 91 6.47 16.58 18.87
C SER A 91 6.02 16.76 17.41
N HIS A 92 6.87 16.44 16.43
CA HIS A 92 6.48 16.48 15.01
C HIS A 92 5.47 15.40 14.62
N LEU A 93 5.56 14.20 15.22
CA LEU A 93 4.60 13.12 15.00
C LEU A 93 3.23 13.46 15.62
N ASN A 94 3.22 13.87 16.89
CA ASN A 94 1.99 14.14 17.64
C ASN A 94 1.28 15.45 17.22
N LYS A 95 1.97 16.32 16.47
CA LYS A 95 1.35 17.50 15.83
C LYS A 95 0.35 17.14 14.74
N CYS A 96 0.39 15.93 14.18
CA CYS A 96 -0.65 15.46 13.24
C CYS A 96 -1.96 15.11 13.95
N ASP A 97 -1.91 14.70 15.22
CA ASP A 97 -3.11 14.32 15.98
C ASP A 97 -3.85 15.52 16.58
N THR A 98 -3.12 16.61 16.85
CA THR A 98 -3.64 17.75 17.61
C THR A 98 -4.22 18.87 16.76
N LYS A 99 -4.03 18.87 15.43
CA LYS A 99 -4.62 19.85 14.52
C LYS A 99 -5.70 19.24 13.64
N GLY A 100 -6.87 19.00 14.23
CA GLY A 100 -8.15 19.17 13.54
C GLY A 100 -8.55 18.17 12.45
N ASN A 101 -7.80 17.09 12.22
CA ASN A 101 -8.30 15.94 11.50
C ASN A 101 -8.64 14.86 12.52
N LYS A 102 -9.76 15.04 13.24
CA LYS A 102 -10.56 13.85 13.58
C LYS A 102 -10.71 13.12 12.26
N ALA A 103 -10.24 11.87 12.19
CA ALA A 103 -10.38 11.06 11.01
C ALA A 103 -11.78 11.32 10.45
N VAL A 104 -11.86 11.84 9.22
CA VAL A 104 -13.11 11.83 8.45
C VAL A 104 -13.33 10.37 8.09
N ASN A 105 -13.54 9.56 9.12
CA ASN A 105 -14.17 8.26 9.08
C ASN A 105 -15.66 8.47 9.35
N LYS A 106 -16.19 9.58 8.81
CA LYS A 106 -17.60 9.75 8.53
C LYS A 106 -17.76 9.45 7.05
N PHE A 107 -17.52 8.20 6.66
CA PHE A 107 -18.44 7.64 5.66
C PHE A 107 -19.81 7.87 6.29
N ALA A 108 -20.58 8.79 5.74
CA ALA A 108 -21.92 9.06 6.25
C ALA A 108 -22.65 7.72 6.18
N MET A 109 -22.90 7.08 7.33
CA MET A 109 -23.59 5.79 7.38
C MET A 109 -24.92 5.89 6.64
N ASP A 110 -25.49 7.08 6.64
CA ASP A 110 -26.61 7.58 5.86
C ASP A 110 -26.47 7.22 4.36
N VAL A 111 -25.31 7.44 3.74
CA VAL A 111 -25.03 7.12 2.33
C VAL A 111 -24.93 5.61 2.09
N LEU A 112 -24.38 4.87 3.05
CA LEU A 112 -24.31 3.40 3.01
C LEU A 112 -25.70 2.78 3.20
N TYR A 113 -26.48 3.35 4.12
CA TYR A 113 -27.85 2.95 4.40
C TYR A 113 -28.75 3.16 3.19
N ASP A 114 -28.70 4.33 2.56
CA ASP A 114 -29.48 4.61 1.34
C ASP A 114 -29.08 3.69 0.19
N TYR A 115 -27.78 3.39 0.04
CA TYR A 115 -27.31 2.45 -0.97
C TYR A 115 -27.89 1.04 -0.77
N PHE A 116 -27.81 0.49 0.45
CA PHE A 116 -28.36 -0.84 0.73
C PHE A 116 -29.89 -0.87 0.75
N LYS A 117 -30.54 0.23 1.14
CA LYS A 117 -31.99 0.38 1.06
C LYS A 117 -32.47 0.34 -0.39
N ASN A 118 -31.75 1.00 -1.29
CA ASN A 118 -32.08 1.01 -2.72
C ASN A 118 -31.78 -0.33 -3.40
N ILE A 119 -30.79 -1.09 -2.94
CA ILE A 119 -30.56 -2.47 -3.42
C ILE A 119 -31.72 -3.40 -3.05
N ASN A 120 -32.31 -3.20 -1.87
CA ASN A 120 -33.43 -4.01 -1.39
C ASN A 120 -34.81 -3.47 -1.81
N ALA A 121 -34.87 -2.28 -2.42
CA ALA A 121 -36.06 -1.78 -3.07
C ALA A 121 -36.15 -2.47 -4.43
N LEU A 122 -36.80 -3.63 -4.46
CA LEU A 122 -37.18 -4.32 -5.68
C LEU A 122 -38.00 -3.35 -6.55
N ASP A 123 -37.62 -3.20 -7.83
CA ASP A 123 -38.51 -2.62 -8.83
C ASP A 123 -39.76 -3.52 -8.88
N GLU A 124 -40.96 -2.94 -8.73
CA GLU A 124 -42.25 -3.65 -8.64
C GLU A 124 -42.59 -4.49 -9.90
N ASP A 125 -41.74 -4.47 -10.93
CA ASP A 125 -41.94 -5.13 -12.22
C ASP A 125 -41.07 -6.40 -12.45
N ASP A 126 -40.23 -6.80 -11.49
CA ASP A 126 -39.43 -8.02 -11.64
C ASP A 126 -40.24 -9.26 -11.18
N GLU A 127 -40.83 -9.98 -12.14
CA GLU A 127 -41.69 -11.18 -11.95
C GLU A 127 -41.04 -12.37 -11.21
N ASN A 128 -39.85 -12.22 -10.64
CA ASN A 128 -39.13 -13.27 -9.95
C ASN A 128 -39.33 -13.19 -8.42
N TYR A 129 -40.59 -13.26 -7.99
CA TYR A 129 -40.91 -13.33 -6.57
C TYR A 129 -40.52 -14.71 -6.03
N ILE A 130 -39.44 -14.79 -5.24
CA ILE A 130 -39.14 -15.99 -4.45
C ILE A 130 -40.21 -16.05 -3.35
N VAL A 131 -41.21 -16.91 -3.54
CA VAL A 131 -42.18 -17.25 -2.49
C VAL A 131 -41.42 -17.98 -1.39
N LEU A 132 -41.13 -17.27 -0.30
CA LEU A 132 -40.55 -17.84 0.91
C LEU A 132 -41.57 -18.82 1.53
N PRO A 133 -41.19 -20.08 1.81
CA PRO A 133 -42.11 -21.08 2.35
C PRO A 133 -42.63 -20.66 3.74
N ASN A 134 -43.91 -20.95 4.01
CA ASN A 134 -44.62 -20.61 5.26
C ASN A 134 -44.00 -21.20 6.56
N ASN A 135 -42.94 -22.01 6.45
CA ASN A 135 -42.33 -22.74 7.57
C ASN A 135 -41.06 -22.03 8.13
N ILE A 136 -40.86 -20.74 7.85
CA ILE A 136 -39.70 -19.97 8.35
C ILE A 136 -39.55 -20.03 9.87
N THR A 137 -40.66 -20.11 10.61
CA THR A 137 -40.62 -20.26 12.07
C THR A 137 -39.99 -21.58 12.50
N ASP A 138 -40.17 -22.66 11.77
CA ASP A 138 -39.59 -23.96 12.10
C ASP A 138 -38.07 -23.97 11.82
N TYR A 139 -37.64 -23.33 10.71
CA TYR A 139 -36.21 -23.14 10.39
C TYR A 139 -35.49 -22.27 11.43
N ASN A 140 -36.16 -21.25 11.97
CA ASN A 140 -35.57 -20.40 13.00
C ASN A 140 -35.46 -21.11 14.36
N ILE A 141 -36.34 -22.09 14.65
CA ILE A 141 -36.21 -22.92 15.85
C ILE A 141 -35.02 -23.87 15.69
N GLU A 142 -34.85 -24.49 14.52
CA GLU A 142 -33.74 -25.39 14.23
C GLU A 142 -32.38 -24.67 14.21
N LEU A 143 -32.31 -23.45 13.70
CA LEU A 143 -31.09 -22.62 13.70
C LEU A 143 -30.64 -22.16 15.09
N ASN A 144 -31.56 -22.10 16.06
CA ASN A 144 -31.29 -21.63 17.42
C ASN A 144 -31.12 -22.77 18.43
N GLN A 145 -31.09 -24.03 17.99
CA GLN A 145 -30.76 -25.14 18.88
C GLN A 145 -29.25 -25.17 19.18
N ASP A 146 -28.90 -25.59 20.39
CA ASP A 146 -27.51 -25.77 20.79
C ASP A 146 -26.86 -26.87 19.96
N ILE A 147 -25.72 -26.54 19.33
CA ILE A 147 -24.97 -27.47 18.49
C ILE A 147 -24.42 -28.60 19.38
N THR A 148 -24.76 -29.84 19.03
CA THR A 148 -24.34 -31.02 19.81
C THR A 148 -22.99 -31.57 19.35
N GLU A 149 -22.25 -32.19 20.26
CA GLU A 149 -20.90 -32.73 20.02
C GLU A 149 -20.90 -33.80 18.90
N ASP A 150 -22.00 -34.53 18.76
CA ASP A 150 -22.23 -35.51 17.69
C ASP A 150 -22.40 -34.86 16.30
N GLU A 151 -22.94 -33.64 16.21
CA GLU A 151 -23.02 -32.89 14.95
C GLU A 151 -21.65 -32.36 14.50
N LEU A 152 -20.79 -32.00 15.45
CA LEU A 152 -19.40 -31.63 15.18
C LEU A 152 -18.59 -32.85 14.70
N SER A 153 -18.85 -34.02 15.26
CA SER A 153 -18.23 -35.30 14.85
C SER A 153 -18.63 -35.74 13.44
N LYS A 154 -19.92 -35.61 13.07
CA LYS A 154 -20.45 -36.02 11.76
C LYS A 154 -20.12 -35.09 10.59
N ARG A 155 -19.77 -33.82 10.84
CA ARG A 155 -19.47 -32.81 9.79
C ARG A 155 -18.00 -32.74 9.33
N GLY A 156 -17.18 -33.75 9.69
CA GLY A 156 -15.93 -34.09 8.99
C GLY A 156 -15.11 -32.91 8.46
N PHE A 157 -14.23 -32.37 9.30
CA PHE A 157 -13.06 -31.55 8.95
C PHE A 157 -13.32 -30.24 8.15
N CYS A 158 -12.96 -29.12 8.79
CA CYS A 158 -12.73 -27.77 8.27
C CYS A 158 -12.65 -27.67 6.73
N HIS A 159 -13.79 -27.49 6.06
CA HIS A 159 -13.88 -27.45 4.59
C HIS A 159 -13.31 -26.18 3.95
N SER A 160 -12.98 -25.16 4.74
CA SER A 160 -12.41 -23.94 4.19
C SER A 160 -10.92 -24.16 3.90
N LYS A 161 -10.53 -24.00 2.63
CA LYS A 161 -9.12 -24.01 2.20
C LYS A 161 -8.27 -23.11 3.10
N TRP A 162 -8.82 -21.99 3.54
CA TRP A 162 -8.17 -21.05 4.44
C TRP A 162 -7.85 -21.65 5.82
N LEU A 163 -8.76 -22.38 6.45
CA LEU A 163 -8.49 -23.02 7.75
C LEU A 163 -7.42 -24.10 7.64
N LEU A 164 -7.42 -24.85 6.52
CA LEU A 164 -6.38 -25.85 6.26
C LEU A 164 -4.99 -25.20 6.11
N GLU A 165 -4.90 -24.07 5.40
CA GLU A 165 -3.64 -23.32 5.27
C GLU A 165 -3.16 -22.78 6.62
N ILE A 166 -4.08 -22.35 7.49
CA ILE A 166 -3.73 -21.90 8.84
C ILE A 166 -3.21 -23.07 9.69
N LYS A 167 -3.91 -24.21 9.66
CA LYS A 167 -3.46 -25.43 10.34
C LYS A 167 -2.05 -25.78 9.90
N ASN A 168 -1.82 -25.89 8.60
CA ASN A 168 -0.51 -26.22 8.05
C ASN A 168 0.56 -25.22 8.48
N THR A 169 0.26 -23.91 8.40
CA THR A 169 1.19 -22.86 8.81
C THR A 169 1.57 -22.98 10.29
N LEU A 170 0.59 -23.20 11.16
CA LEU A 170 0.84 -23.37 12.59
C LEU A 170 1.64 -24.64 12.85
N TYR A 171 1.34 -25.72 12.14
CA TYR A 171 2.04 -26.98 12.31
C TYR A 171 3.50 -26.89 11.92
N GLU A 172 3.75 -26.30 10.75
CA GLU A 172 5.10 -26.07 10.24
C GLU A 172 5.90 -25.07 11.09
N CYS A 173 5.21 -24.20 11.85
CA CYS A 173 5.84 -23.29 12.80
C CYS A 173 6.00 -23.90 14.22
N GLY A 174 5.65 -25.17 14.42
CA GLY A 174 5.77 -25.87 15.70
C GLY A 174 4.69 -25.54 16.72
N PHE A 175 3.56 -24.97 16.28
CA PHE A 175 2.41 -24.61 17.10
C PHE A 175 1.26 -25.62 17.00
N ASN A 176 1.56 -26.90 16.78
CA ASN A 176 0.57 -27.99 16.66
C ASN A 176 -0.42 -27.97 17.84
N LEU A 177 0.11 -27.87 19.06
CA LEU A 177 -0.67 -27.87 20.31
C LEU A 177 -1.68 -26.71 20.39
N MET A 178 -1.42 -25.57 19.75
CA MET A 178 -2.41 -24.48 19.72
C MET A 178 -3.60 -24.79 18.83
N TRP A 179 -3.38 -25.56 17.77
CA TRP A 179 -4.46 -26.00 16.87
C TRP A 179 -5.19 -27.22 17.43
N ASP A 180 -4.46 -28.16 18.01
CA ASP A 180 -5.02 -29.44 18.48
C ASP A 180 -5.75 -29.27 19.82
N ASP A 181 -5.16 -28.54 20.77
CA ASP A 181 -5.74 -28.36 22.11
C ASP A 181 -6.58 -27.08 22.22
N GLN A 182 -6.73 -26.33 21.12
CA GLN A 182 -7.41 -25.02 21.06
C GLN A 182 -6.98 -24.07 22.20
N ILE A 183 -5.72 -24.20 22.65
CA ILE A 183 -5.19 -23.41 23.76
C ILE A 183 -5.03 -21.97 23.27
N ILE A 184 -5.91 -21.09 23.73
CA ILE A 184 -5.78 -19.64 23.56
C ILE A 184 -4.62 -19.20 24.45
N ALA A 185 -3.40 -19.29 23.92
CA ALA A 185 -2.25 -18.70 24.57
C ALA A 185 -2.49 -17.19 24.64
N LYS A 186 -2.64 -16.64 25.85
CA LYS A 186 -2.72 -15.19 26.16
C LYS A 186 -1.42 -14.42 25.84
N SER A 187 -0.61 -14.95 24.93
CA SER A 187 0.74 -14.51 24.65
C SER A 187 0.75 -13.51 23.50
N ASP A 188 1.12 -12.26 23.80
CA ASP A 188 1.36 -11.17 22.84
C ASP A 188 2.49 -11.45 21.82
N ASN A 189 3.05 -12.66 21.82
CA ASN A 189 4.22 -13.03 21.03
C ASN A 189 3.97 -14.12 19.97
N ILE A 190 2.77 -14.71 19.85
CA ILE A 190 2.50 -15.75 18.84
C ILE A 190 2.69 -15.19 17.43
N SER A 191 2.06 -14.05 17.13
CA SER A 191 2.20 -13.38 15.83
C SER A 191 3.67 -13.04 15.51
N LYS A 192 4.44 -12.59 16.51
CA LYS A 192 5.88 -12.29 16.35
C LYS A 192 6.68 -13.56 16.04
N ASN A 193 6.39 -14.66 16.72
CA ASN A 193 7.10 -15.92 16.54
C ASN A 193 6.75 -16.55 15.19
N VAL A 194 5.48 -16.62 14.81
CA VAL A 194 5.04 -17.08 13.48
C VAL A 194 5.71 -16.25 12.38
N LYS A 195 5.70 -14.92 12.52
CA LYS A 195 6.35 -14.03 11.55
C LYS A 195 7.86 -14.28 11.45
N LYS A 196 8.54 -14.50 12.58
CA LYS A 196 9.97 -14.82 12.60
C LYS A 196 10.24 -16.16 11.91
N CYS A 197 9.50 -17.22 12.26
CA CYS A 197 9.63 -18.55 11.66
C CYS A 197 9.44 -18.52 10.13
N LEU A 198 8.40 -17.83 9.66
CA LEU A 198 8.14 -17.68 8.22
C LEU A 198 9.26 -16.89 7.51
N SER A 199 9.78 -15.84 8.14
CA SER A 199 10.90 -15.05 7.62
C SER A 199 12.18 -15.90 7.52
N ASP A 200 12.52 -16.61 8.57
CA ASP A 200 13.73 -17.45 8.62
C ASP A 200 13.65 -18.58 7.59
N ARG A 201 12.47 -19.21 7.45
CA ARG A 201 12.23 -20.23 6.43
C ARG A 201 12.32 -19.67 5.02
N PHE A 202 11.77 -18.48 4.77
CA PHE A 202 11.91 -17.82 3.47
C PHE A 202 13.39 -17.58 3.14
N MET A 203 14.16 -17.07 4.09
CA MET A 203 15.59 -16.82 3.90
C MET A 203 16.38 -18.11 3.65
N LEU A 204 16.07 -19.19 4.36
CA LEU A 204 16.67 -20.51 4.14
C LEU A 204 16.31 -21.07 2.77
N ASN A 205 15.04 -21.04 2.38
CA ASN A 205 14.59 -21.54 1.08
C ASN A 205 15.20 -20.71 -0.06
N TRP A 206 15.20 -19.38 0.07
CA TRP A 206 15.83 -18.49 -0.89
C TRP A 206 17.32 -18.76 -1.01
N SER A 207 18.03 -18.91 0.11
CA SER A 207 19.46 -19.23 0.11
C SER A 207 19.71 -20.58 -0.55
N ASN A 208 18.90 -21.59 -0.27
CA ASN A 208 18.98 -22.91 -0.90
C ASN A 208 18.78 -22.82 -2.43
N ILE A 209 17.74 -22.13 -2.89
CA ILE A 209 17.46 -21.91 -4.32
C ILE A 209 18.63 -21.17 -4.98
N VAL A 210 19.18 -20.14 -4.34
CA VAL A 210 20.33 -19.39 -4.87
C VAL A 210 21.56 -20.27 -4.91
N MET A 211 21.86 -21.03 -3.86
CA MET A 211 23.06 -21.87 -3.78
C MET A 211 23.02 -23.04 -4.77
N ASN A 212 21.84 -23.56 -5.09
CA ASN A 212 21.63 -24.69 -5.99
C ASN A 212 21.16 -24.29 -7.40
N SER A 213 21.01 -22.99 -7.67
CA SER A 213 20.74 -22.46 -9.00
C SER A 213 21.96 -22.66 -9.91
N ALA A 214 21.75 -23.23 -11.09
CA ALA A 214 22.81 -23.43 -12.09
C ALA A 214 23.55 -22.12 -12.45
N LYS A 215 22.86 -20.97 -12.46
CA LYS A 215 23.49 -19.67 -12.72
C LYS A 215 24.46 -19.25 -11.61
N CYS A 216 24.08 -19.53 -10.37
CA CYS A 216 24.88 -19.21 -9.19
C CYS A 216 26.00 -20.23 -8.97
N LEU A 217 25.79 -21.50 -9.35
CA LEU A 217 26.82 -22.52 -9.43
C LEU A 217 27.91 -22.13 -10.43
N ASN A 218 27.54 -21.72 -11.65
CA ASN A 218 28.49 -21.23 -12.65
C ASN A 218 29.26 -20.00 -12.15
N TYR A 219 28.58 -19.05 -11.50
CA TYR A 219 29.24 -17.90 -10.90
C TYR A 219 30.18 -18.28 -9.75
N ARG A 220 29.82 -19.26 -8.91
CA ARG A 220 30.68 -19.77 -7.83
C ARG A 220 31.91 -20.47 -8.38
N ILE A 221 31.75 -21.35 -9.36
CA ILE A 221 32.85 -22.01 -10.06
C ILE A 221 33.76 -20.95 -10.68
N TYR A 222 33.18 -19.99 -11.42
CA TYR A 222 33.94 -18.91 -12.04
C TYR A 222 34.69 -18.05 -11.01
N LYS A 223 34.10 -17.78 -9.85
CA LYS A 223 34.73 -16.99 -8.80
C LYS A 223 35.81 -17.77 -8.03
N PHE A 224 35.60 -19.06 -7.75
CA PHE A 224 36.55 -19.88 -7.00
C PHE A 224 37.74 -20.31 -7.87
N ASP A 225 37.49 -20.70 -9.12
CA ASP A 225 38.53 -21.25 -10.00
C ASP A 225 39.34 -20.16 -10.72
N PHE A 226 38.77 -18.96 -10.91
CA PHE A 226 39.44 -17.87 -11.66
C PHE A 226 39.83 -16.64 -10.82
N LEU A 227 39.86 -16.75 -9.48
CA LEU A 227 40.42 -15.75 -8.52
C LEU A 227 40.45 -14.29 -9.00
N PHE A 228 39.30 -13.61 -9.00
CA PHE A 228 39.19 -12.14 -9.10
C PHE A 228 38.82 -11.53 -7.75
#